data_AF-A0A6N3F755-F1
#
_entry.id   AF-A0A6N3F755-F1
#
_cell.length_a   1.000
_cell.length_b   1.000
_cell.length_c   1.000
_cell.angle_alpha   90.00
_cell.angle_beta   90.00
_cell.angle_gamma   90.00
#
_symmetry.space_group_name_H-M   'P 1'
#
loop_
_entity.id
_entity.type
_entity.pdbx_description
1 polymer ?
#
loop_
_entity_poly.entity_id
_entity_poly.type
_entity_poly.pdbx_seq_one_letter_code
_entity_poly.pdbx_strand_id
1 'polypeptide(L)'
;MDRRQQKTKAAIFNAFRNLLEKKSFSHITVQEILDLANIGRSTFYAHFQTKDELLKYVCEELFGHIVSSAKEKSHLHGLYSEKETSQSIFCHLLYHLQENDSNILGLLSCENSDIFLRYFKNSLKELIQIEIVDQNQSQLHDIPSDFLVNHISGSFVEMVLWWIQNKQKQTPEELDGYFRAVIEPILNSPHL
;
A
#
# COMPACT_ATOMS: atom_id res chain seq x y z
N MET A 1 25.24 2.19 -7.47
CA MET A 1 24.76 0.85 -7.07
C MET A 1 24.91 -0.07 -8.28
N ASP A 2 25.55 -1.24 -8.13
CA ASP A 2 25.93 -2.12 -9.24
C ASP A 2 24.67 -2.73 -9.91
N ARG A 3 24.59 -2.70 -11.24
CA ARG A 3 23.50 -3.31 -12.03
C ARG A 3 23.34 -4.80 -11.70
N ARG A 4 24.42 -5.47 -11.29
CA ARG A 4 24.39 -6.86 -10.84
C ARG A 4 23.62 -7.02 -9.51
N GLN A 5 23.83 -6.12 -8.56
CA GLN A 5 23.12 -6.15 -7.27
C GLN A 5 21.61 -5.93 -7.45
N GLN A 6 21.20 -5.01 -8.33
CA GLN A 6 19.78 -4.78 -8.63
C GLN A 6 19.12 -6.01 -9.26
N LYS A 7 19.78 -6.65 -10.23
CA LYS A 7 19.28 -7.89 -10.84
C LYS A 7 19.10 -9.00 -9.81
N THR A 8 20.06 -9.17 -8.90
CA THR A 8 19.97 -10.17 -7.83
C THR A 8 18.84 -9.86 -6.87
N LYS A 9 18.69 -8.61 -6.41
CA LYS A 9 17.56 -8.21 -5.56
C LYS A 9 16.21 -8.49 -6.24
N ALA A 10 16.06 -8.13 -7.52
CA ALA A 10 14.84 -8.39 -8.27
C ALA A 10 14.53 -9.89 -8.40
N ALA A 11 15.56 -10.73 -8.61
CA ALA A 11 15.38 -12.19 -8.65
C ALA A 11 14.90 -12.75 -7.31
N ILE A 12 15.49 -12.30 -6.19
CA ILE A 12 15.08 -12.69 -4.84
C ILE A 12 13.65 -12.24 -4.56
N PHE A 13 13.32 -10.99 -4.88
CA PHE A 13 11.99 -10.41 -4.72
C PHE A 13 10.93 -11.22 -5.47
N ASN A 14 11.15 -11.48 -6.76
CA ASN A 14 10.20 -12.23 -7.60
C ASN A 14 10.03 -13.67 -7.11
N ALA A 15 11.11 -14.35 -6.74
CA ALA A 15 11.05 -15.69 -6.18
C ALA A 15 10.22 -15.73 -4.89
N PHE A 16 10.48 -14.79 -3.98
CA PHE A 16 9.78 -14.75 -2.71
C PHE A 16 8.31 -14.37 -2.84
N ARG A 17 7.97 -13.40 -3.68
CA ARG A 17 6.58 -13.05 -4.02
C ARG A 17 5.82 -14.26 -4.57
N ASN A 18 6.41 -15.00 -5.50
CA ASN A 18 5.81 -16.22 -6.06
C ASN A 18 5.55 -17.31 -5.01
N LEU A 19 6.36 -17.37 -3.95
CA LEU A 19 6.16 -18.31 -2.84
C LEU A 19 5.06 -17.84 -1.89
N LEU A 20 4.98 -16.53 -1.61
CA LEU A 20 3.95 -15.91 -0.77
C LEU A 20 2.53 -16.05 -1.33
N GLU A 21 2.40 -16.09 -2.65
CA GLU A 21 1.13 -16.36 -3.32
C GLU A 21 0.66 -17.81 -3.18
N LYS A 22 1.58 -18.75 -2.88
CA LYS A 22 1.32 -20.19 -2.88
C LYS A 22 1.21 -20.82 -1.50
N LYS A 23 1.82 -20.21 -0.47
CA LYS A 23 1.83 -20.73 0.90
C LYS A 23 2.11 -19.67 1.95
N SER A 24 1.71 -19.94 3.19
CA SER A 24 2.02 -19.11 4.34
C SER A 24 3.53 -18.80 4.46
N PHE A 25 3.84 -17.55 4.82
CA PHE A 25 5.16 -17.02 5.09
C PHE A 25 5.96 -17.90 6.03
N SER A 26 5.32 -18.43 7.08
CA SER A 26 5.96 -19.30 8.08
C SER A 26 6.56 -20.57 7.46
N HIS A 27 5.91 -21.11 6.42
CA HIS A 27 6.31 -22.32 5.69
C HIS A 27 7.30 -22.07 4.54
N ILE A 28 7.63 -20.82 4.22
CA ILE A 28 8.65 -20.50 3.22
C ILE A 28 10.04 -20.66 3.83
N THR A 29 10.91 -21.46 3.22
CA THR A 29 12.31 -21.60 3.64
C THR A 29 13.24 -20.71 2.81
N VAL A 30 14.39 -20.33 3.37
CA VAL A 30 15.43 -19.63 2.59
C VAL A 30 15.88 -20.48 1.40
N GLN A 31 15.97 -21.80 1.56
CA GLN A 31 16.42 -22.70 0.49
C GLN A 31 15.50 -22.62 -0.74
N GLU A 32 14.18 -22.63 -0.55
CA GLU A 32 13.24 -22.50 -1.69
C GLU A 32 13.36 -21.16 -2.41
N ILE A 33 13.67 -20.09 -1.67
CA ILE A 33 13.94 -18.77 -2.27
C ILE A 33 15.22 -18.83 -3.10
N LEU A 34 16.29 -19.45 -2.59
CA LEU A 34 17.56 -19.62 -3.31
C LEU A 34 17.37 -20.41 -4.59
N ASP A 35 16.64 -21.52 -4.52
CA ASP A 35 16.39 -22.42 -5.63
C ASP A 35 15.59 -21.72 -6.73
N LEU A 36 14.52 -21.00 -6.35
CA LEU A 36 13.67 -20.30 -7.30
C LEU A 36 14.32 -19.04 -7.88
N ALA A 37 15.12 -18.32 -7.10
CA ALA A 37 15.89 -17.15 -7.56
C ALA A 37 17.18 -17.53 -8.32
N ASN A 38 17.57 -18.81 -8.29
CA ASN A 38 18.81 -19.33 -8.84
C ASN A 38 20.06 -18.58 -8.34
N ILE A 39 20.22 -18.50 -7.02
CA ILE A 39 21.36 -17.84 -6.36
C ILE A 39 21.98 -18.67 -5.24
N GLY A 40 23.24 -18.37 -4.92
CA GLY A 40 23.92 -18.97 -3.76
C GLY A 40 23.46 -18.37 -2.43
N ARG A 41 23.61 -19.16 -1.35
CA ARG A 41 23.25 -18.75 0.02
C ARG A 41 24.00 -17.51 0.51
N SER A 42 25.31 -17.40 0.21
CA SER A 42 26.10 -16.21 0.54
C SER A 42 25.60 -14.96 -0.18
N THR A 43 25.10 -15.10 -1.41
CA THR A 43 24.49 -14.01 -2.18
C THR A 43 23.21 -13.51 -1.52
N PHE A 44 22.35 -14.41 -1.03
CA PHE A 44 21.14 -14.00 -0.30
C PHE A 44 21.49 -13.19 0.94
N TYR A 45 22.39 -13.71 1.79
CA TYR A 45 22.76 -13.05 3.04
C TYR A 45 23.58 -11.76 2.85
N ALA A 46 24.15 -11.54 1.66
CA ALA A 46 24.73 -10.26 1.29
C ALA A 46 23.67 -9.17 1.02
N HIS A 47 22.41 -9.56 0.79
CA HIS A 47 21.29 -8.66 0.52
C HIS A 47 20.26 -8.58 1.65
N PHE A 48 19.99 -9.70 2.33
CA PHE A 48 18.99 -9.82 3.38
C PHE A 48 19.51 -10.75 4.48
N GLN A 49 19.61 -10.25 5.71
CA GLN A 49 20.07 -11.04 6.86
C GLN A 49 19.04 -12.07 7.30
N THR A 50 17.75 -11.81 7.07
CA THR A 50 16.64 -12.69 7.46
C THR A 50 15.52 -12.73 6.43
N LYS A 51 14.65 -13.75 6.53
CA LYS A 51 13.42 -13.85 5.73
C LYS A 51 12.44 -12.71 6.07
N ASP A 52 12.41 -12.27 7.33
CA ASP A 52 11.60 -11.15 7.80
C ASP A 52 12.05 -9.82 7.20
N GLU A 53 13.36 -9.60 7.06
CA GLU A 53 13.91 -8.43 6.37
C GLU A 53 13.52 -8.41 4.89
N LEU A 54 13.58 -9.57 4.22
CA LEU A 54 13.11 -9.70 2.84
C LEU A 54 11.60 -9.40 2.74
N LEU A 55 10.79 -9.92 3.67
CA LEU A 55 9.35 -9.64 3.71
C LEU A 55 9.07 -8.15 3.87
N LYS A 56 9.75 -7.49 4.81
CA LYS A 56 9.66 -6.05 5.00
C LYS A 56 10.00 -5.30 3.69
N TYR A 57 11.13 -5.64 3.08
CA TYR A 57 11.53 -5.04 1.80
C TYR A 57 10.47 -5.25 0.71
N VAL A 58 9.90 -6.47 0.60
CA VAL A 58 8.86 -6.75 -0.40
C VAL A 58 7.62 -5.88 -0.17
N CYS A 59 7.17 -5.75 1.07
CA CYS A 59 6.03 -4.89 1.39
C CYS A 59 6.34 -3.40 1.13
N GLU A 60 7.54 -2.94 1.47
CA GLU A 60 7.99 -1.57 1.21
C GLU A 60 8.06 -1.25 -0.28
N GLU A 61 8.56 -2.16 -1.11
CA GLU A 61 8.58 -1.96 -2.57
C GLU A 61 7.16 -1.94 -3.14
N LEU A 62 6.30 -2.89 -2.73
CA LEU A 62 4.93 -3.00 -3.23
C LEU A 62 4.10 -1.75 -2.91
N PHE A 63 4.08 -1.33 -1.63
CA PHE A 63 3.23 -0.22 -1.19
C PHE A 63 3.93 1.14 -1.29
N GLY A 64 5.26 1.16 -1.26
CA GLY A 64 6.06 2.37 -1.41
C GLY A 64 5.89 3.00 -2.79
N HIS A 65 5.82 2.19 -3.86
CA HIS A 65 5.54 2.70 -5.21
C HIS A 65 4.15 3.34 -5.30
N ILE A 66 3.13 2.66 -4.76
CA ILE A 66 1.74 3.13 -4.74
C ILE A 66 1.63 4.47 -3.99
N VAL A 67 2.27 4.56 -2.83
CA VAL A 67 2.23 5.76 -1.99
C VAL A 67 3.07 6.88 -2.59
N SER A 68 4.24 6.59 -3.14
CA SER A 68 5.11 7.62 -3.74
C SER A 68 4.49 8.24 -4.99
N SER A 69 3.88 7.43 -5.87
CA SER A 69 3.17 7.95 -7.05
C SER A 69 1.97 8.81 -6.65
N ALA A 70 1.28 8.44 -5.57
CA ALA A 70 0.19 9.22 -5.01
C ALA A 70 0.69 10.56 -4.42
N LYS A 71 1.80 10.56 -3.67
CA LYS A 71 2.43 11.80 -3.13
C LYS A 71 2.78 12.80 -4.23
N GLU A 72 3.41 12.34 -5.32
CA GLU A 72 3.79 13.21 -6.43
C GLU A 72 2.58 13.90 -7.07
N LYS A 73 1.44 13.20 -7.19
CA LYS A 73 0.19 13.78 -7.70
C LYS A 73 -0.51 14.66 -6.68
N SER A 74 -0.40 14.33 -5.39
CA SER A 74 -1.03 15.11 -4.32
C SER A 74 -0.44 16.50 -4.16
N HIS A 75 0.89 16.63 -4.28
CA HIS A 75 1.55 17.93 -4.33
C HIS A 75 1.07 18.84 -5.48
N LEU A 76 0.39 18.28 -6.49
CA LEU A 76 -0.15 19.04 -7.62
C LEU A 76 -1.61 19.47 -7.41
N HIS A 77 -2.38 18.79 -6.55
CA HIS A 77 -3.85 18.95 -6.50
C HIS A 77 -4.48 18.97 -5.11
N GLY A 78 -3.77 18.61 -4.05
CA GLY A 78 -4.35 18.38 -2.72
C GLY A 78 -5.40 17.27 -2.72
N LEU A 79 -5.97 16.94 -1.56
CA LEU A 79 -7.08 15.98 -1.46
C LEU A 79 -8.33 16.41 -2.26
N TYR A 80 -8.42 17.70 -2.62
CA TYR A 80 -9.54 18.33 -3.30
C TYR A 80 -9.02 19.32 -4.35
N SER A 81 -8.92 18.91 -5.62
CA SER A 81 -9.00 19.90 -6.68
C SER A 81 -10.48 20.11 -7.03
N GLU A 82 -11.06 21.23 -6.61
CA GLU A 82 -12.33 21.77 -7.12
C GLU A 82 -12.27 22.13 -8.62
N LYS A 83 -11.21 21.74 -9.33
CA LYS A 83 -11.07 21.87 -10.78
C LYS A 83 -11.21 20.48 -11.41
N GLU A 84 -12.24 20.36 -12.24
CA GLU A 84 -12.83 19.21 -12.95
C GLU A 84 -11.91 18.22 -13.71
N THR A 85 -10.62 18.03 -13.37
CA THR A 85 -9.72 17.19 -14.20
C THR A 85 -8.70 16.31 -13.49
N SER A 86 -8.58 16.33 -12.16
CA SER A 86 -7.62 15.46 -11.46
C SER A 86 -8.31 14.50 -10.50
N GLN A 87 -8.08 13.20 -10.73
CA GLN A 87 -8.53 12.11 -9.85
C GLN A 87 -7.99 12.31 -8.43
N SER A 88 -8.80 11.99 -7.41
CA SER A 88 -8.39 12.06 -6.00
C SER A 88 -7.20 11.14 -5.71
N ILE A 89 -6.50 11.38 -4.60
CA ILE A 89 -5.47 10.45 -4.11
C ILE A 89 -6.01 9.03 -3.96
N PHE A 90 -7.23 8.86 -3.45
CA PHE A 90 -7.85 7.56 -3.18
C PHE A 90 -8.19 6.83 -4.47
N CYS A 91 -8.71 7.54 -5.47
CA CYS A 91 -8.95 7.00 -6.80
C CYS A 91 -7.64 6.52 -7.45
N HIS A 92 -6.57 7.32 -7.36
CA HIS A 92 -5.25 6.95 -7.88
C HIS A 92 -4.67 5.71 -7.18
N LEU A 93 -4.83 5.59 -5.86
CA LEU A 93 -4.45 4.39 -5.11
C LEU A 93 -5.24 3.16 -5.59
N LEU A 94 -6.56 3.29 -5.80
CA LEU A 94 -7.42 2.21 -6.28
C LEU A 94 -7.02 1.73 -7.68
N TYR A 95 -6.65 2.65 -8.57
CA TYR A 95 -6.10 2.30 -9.88
C TYR A 95 -4.83 1.47 -9.77
N HIS A 96 -3.87 1.87 -8.95
CA HIS A 96 -2.64 1.09 -8.74
C HIS A 96 -2.88 -0.26 -8.07
N LEU A 97 -3.87 -0.37 -7.20
CA LEU A 97 -4.27 -1.66 -6.66
C LEU A 97 -4.84 -2.57 -7.75
N GLN A 98 -5.64 -2.02 -8.66
CA GLN A 98 -6.22 -2.76 -9.78
C GLN A 98 -5.21 -3.12 -10.87
N GLU A 99 -4.11 -2.38 -10.99
CA GLU A 99 -3.02 -2.69 -11.92
C GLU A 99 -2.40 -4.07 -11.62
N ASN A 100 -2.47 -4.96 -12.61
CA ASN A 100 -2.13 -6.37 -12.41
C ASN A 100 -0.63 -6.69 -12.37
N ASP A 101 0.26 -5.76 -12.76
CA ASP A 101 1.70 -6.03 -12.89
C ASP A 101 2.33 -6.52 -11.58
N SER A 102 1.79 -6.09 -10.44
CA SER A 102 2.26 -6.46 -9.11
C SER A 102 1.36 -7.42 -8.34
N ASN A 103 0.23 -7.88 -8.91
CA ASN A 103 -0.78 -8.76 -8.28
C ASN A 103 -1.10 -8.38 -6.81
N ILE A 104 -1.20 -7.08 -6.53
CA ILE A 104 -1.30 -6.58 -5.15
C ILE A 104 -2.59 -7.10 -4.51
N LEU A 105 -3.71 -7.11 -5.23
CA LEU A 105 -4.98 -7.66 -4.74
C LEU A 105 -4.88 -9.16 -4.43
N GLY A 106 -4.08 -9.92 -5.18
CA GLY A 106 -3.80 -11.32 -4.88
C GLY A 106 -3.05 -11.49 -3.55
N LEU A 107 -2.08 -10.63 -3.26
CA LEU A 107 -1.37 -10.64 -1.98
C LEU A 107 -2.23 -10.16 -0.80
N LEU A 108 -3.14 -9.20 -1.03
CA LEU A 108 -4.09 -8.72 -0.02
C LEU A 108 -5.21 -9.73 0.28
N SER A 109 -5.36 -10.77 -0.54
CA SER A 109 -6.39 -11.82 -0.37
C SER A 109 -5.82 -13.21 -0.09
N CYS A 110 -4.49 -13.36 -0.04
CA CYS A 110 -3.86 -14.65 0.21
C CYS A 110 -3.85 -15.01 1.71
N GLU A 111 -3.36 -16.20 2.04
CA GLU A 111 -3.20 -16.68 3.42
C GLU A 111 -2.35 -15.74 4.30
N ASN A 112 -1.50 -14.91 3.69
CA ASN A 112 -0.64 -13.95 4.38
C ASN A 112 -1.24 -12.52 4.43
N SER A 113 -2.52 -12.35 4.09
CA SER A 113 -3.17 -11.05 3.92
C SER A 113 -2.99 -10.11 5.11
N ASP A 114 -3.09 -10.61 6.36
CA ASP A 114 -2.93 -9.78 7.57
C ASP A 114 -1.60 -9.02 7.61
N ILE A 115 -0.52 -9.65 7.17
CA ILE A 115 0.81 -9.05 7.12
C ILE A 115 0.80 -7.92 6.10
N PHE A 116 0.29 -8.19 4.89
CA PHE A 116 0.25 -7.22 3.80
C PHE A 116 -0.68 -6.05 4.11
N LEU A 117 -1.88 -6.30 4.66
CA LEU A 117 -2.83 -5.27 5.07
C LEU A 117 -2.24 -4.36 6.14
N ARG A 118 -1.47 -4.90 7.09
CA ARG A 118 -0.77 -4.09 8.11
C ARG A 118 0.27 -3.17 7.48
N TYR A 119 1.09 -3.67 6.57
CA TYR A 119 2.06 -2.83 5.86
C TYR A 119 1.36 -1.78 4.99
N PHE A 120 0.32 -2.17 4.25
CA PHE A 120 -0.45 -1.25 3.43
C PHE A 120 -1.07 -0.12 4.26
N LYS A 121 -1.69 -0.47 5.40
CA LYS A 121 -2.23 0.52 6.34
C LYS A 121 -1.15 1.48 6.84
N ASN A 122 0.04 0.99 7.17
CA ASN A 122 1.13 1.85 7.63
C ASN A 122 1.63 2.80 6.54
N SER A 123 1.77 2.32 5.30
CA SER A 123 2.14 3.17 4.16
C SER A 123 1.08 4.25 3.89
N LEU A 124 -0.21 3.93 4.03
CA LEU A 124 -1.29 4.91 3.94
C LEU A 124 -1.26 5.94 5.06
N LYS A 125 -0.94 5.53 6.30
CA LYS A 125 -0.80 6.48 7.42
C LYS A 125 0.24 7.54 7.13
N GLU A 126 1.40 7.15 6.59
CA GLU A 126 2.45 8.09 6.21
C GLU A 126 1.99 9.08 5.13
N LEU A 127 1.22 8.60 4.14
CA LEU A 127 0.65 9.43 3.09
C LEU A 127 -0.37 10.44 3.65
N ILE A 128 -1.34 9.95 4.41
CA ILE A 128 -2.44 10.77 4.96
C ILE A 128 -1.92 11.77 5.99
N GLN A 129 -0.90 11.40 6.78
CA GLN A 129 -0.26 12.30 7.73
C GLN A 129 0.34 13.53 7.03
N ILE A 130 0.99 13.34 5.87
CA ILE A 130 1.56 14.46 5.09
C ILE A 130 0.44 15.39 4.62
N GLU A 131 -0.63 14.83 4.08
CA GLU A 131 -1.77 15.62 3.58
C GLU A 131 -2.47 16.45 4.66
N ILE A 132 -2.72 15.85 5.83
CA ILE A 132 -3.38 16.55 6.95
C ILE A 132 -2.50 17.69 7.48
N VAL A 133 -1.18 17.48 7.53
CA VAL A 133 -0.20 18.47 8.01
C VAL A 133 -0.02 19.61 7.01
N ASP A 134 0.14 19.31 5.72
CA ASP A 134 0.39 20.32 4.67
C ASP A 134 -0.80 21.26 4.47
N GLN A 135 -2.02 20.78 4.68
CA GLN A 135 -3.24 21.57 4.50
C GLN A 135 -3.54 22.54 5.65
N ASN A 136 -2.67 22.67 6.67
CA ASN A 136 -2.90 23.51 7.85
C ASN A 136 -4.35 23.37 8.36
N GLN A 137 -4.84 22.13 8.50
CA GLN A 137 -6.18 21.81 9.03
C GLN A 137 -6.30 22.11 10.53
N SER A 138 -5.78 23.27 10.93
CA SER A 138 -5.87 23.95 12.21
C SER A 138 -7.32 24.18 12.66
N GLN A 139 -8.32 23.85 11.84
CA GLN A 139 -9.75 23.97 12.17
C GLN A 139 -10.37 22.68 12.72
N LEU A 140 -9.69 21.52 12.63
CA LEU A 140 -10.10 20.29 13.30
C LEU A 140 -9.64 20.34 14.77
N HIS A 141 -10.15 21.30 15.54
CA HIS A 141 -9.70 21.53 16.92
C HIS A 141 -10.09 20.41 17.90
N ASP A 142 -11.07 19.56 17.55
CA ASP A 142 -11.66 18.60 18.50
C ASP A 142 -11.18 17.15 18.33
N ILE A 143 -10.58 16.79 17.18
CA ILE A 143 -10.14 15.40 16.91
C ILE A 143 -8.61 15.35 16.75
N PRO A 144 -7.91 14.52 17.54
CA PRO A 144 -6.47 14.29 17.37
C PRO A 144 -6.12 13.81 15.97
N SER A 145 -5.06 14.37 15.38
CA SER A 145 -4.63 14.06 14.01
C SER A 145 -4.22 12.59 13.84
N ASP A 146 -3.60 11.99 14.85
CA ASP A 146 -3.22 10.57 14.86
C ASP A 146 -4.45 9.64 14.82
N PHE A 147 -5.54 10.04 15.47
CA PHE A 147 -6.83 9.36 15.38
C PHE A 147 -7.38 9.43 13.96
N LEU A 148 -7.43 10.62 13.35
CA LEU A 148 -7.91 10.80 11.97
C LEU A 148 -7.09 9.99 10.96
N VAL A 149 -5.77 10.07 11.05
CA VAL A 149 -4.85 9.30 10.21
C VAL A 149 -5.13 7.80 10.35
N ASN A 150 -5.28 7.30 11.59
CA ASN A 150 -5.59 5.89 11.81
C ASN A 150 -6.98 5.50 11.32
N HIS A 151 -7.98 6.35 11.50
CA HIS A 151 -9.36 6.12 11.07
C HIS A 151 -9.46 6.06 9.54
N ILE A 152 -9.00 7.09 8.84
CA ILE A 152 -9.03 7.17 7.37
C ILE A 152 -8.25 6.00 6.76
N SER A 153 -7.03 5.74 7.26
CA SER A 153 -6.20 4.62 6.79
C SER A 153 -6.89 3.27 7.03
N GLY A 154 -7.52 3.09 8.19
CA GLY A 154 -8.25 1.87 8.53
C GLY A 154 -9.47 1.64 7.64
N SER A 155 -10.31 2.67 7.50
CA SER A 155 -11.52 2.63 6.68
C SER A 155 -11.20 2.36 5.20
N PHE A 156 -10.12 2.95 4.67
CA PHE A 156 -9.71 2.70 3.28
C PHE A 156 -9.28 1.24 3.07
N VAL A 157 -8.45 0.70 3.97
CA VAL A 157 -8.02 -0.71 3.91
C VAL A 157 -9.20 -1.66 4.00
N GLU A 158 -10.16 -1.38 4.91
CA GLU A 158 -11.35 -2.19 5.07
C GLU A 158 -12.25 -2.15 3.82
N MET A 159 -12.41 -0.97 3.21
CA MET A 159 -13.13 -0.83 1.94
C MET A 159 -12.48 -1.65 0.83
N VAL A 160 -11.15 -1.61 0.70
CA VAL A 160 -10.41 -2.41 -0.29
C VAL A 160 -10.62 -3.92 -0.04
N LEU A 161 -10.57 -4.36 1.22
CA LEU A 161 -10.83 -5.75 1.57
C LEU A 161 -12.26 -6.17 1.20
N TRP A 162 -13.25 -5.34 1.50
CA TRP A 162 -14.64 -5.56 1.09
C TRP A 162 -14.77 -5.62 -0.43
N TRP A 163 -14.09 -4.75 -1.17
CA TRP A 163 -14.11 -4.75 -2.64
C TRP A 163 -13.55 -6.05 -3.23
N ILE A 164 -12.42 -6.53 -2.69
CA ILE A 164 -11.81 -7.82 -3.03
C ILE A 164 -12.79 -8.97 -2.78
N GLN A 165 -13.38 -9.04 -1.59
CA GLN A 165 -14.35 -10.10 -1.21
C GLN A 165 -15.59 -10.10 -2.12
N ASN A 166 -15.98 -8.93 -2.62
CA ASN A 166 -17.09 -8.77 -3.55
C ASN A 166 -16.71 -8.95 -5.02
N LYS A 167 -15.53 -9.51 -5.32
CA LYS A 167 -15.03 -9.77 -6.68
C LYS A 167 -14.84 -8.51 -7.52
N GLN A 168 -14.44 -7.41 -6.87
CA GLN A 168 -14.08 -6.16 -7.52
C GLN A 168 -15.18 -5.61 -8.45
N LYS A 169 -16.45 -5.64 -7.99
CA LYS A 169 -17.60 -5.24 -8.83
C LYS A 169 -17.62 -3.77 -9.20
N GLN A 170 -17.24 -2.91 -8.26
CA GLN A 170 -17.21 -1.47 -8.44
C GLN A 170 -15.97 -1.02 -9.21
N THR A 171 -16.07 0.09 -9.94
CA THR A 171 -14.89 0.76 -10.51
C THR A 171 -14.14 1.57 -9.43
N PRO A 172 -12.86 1.92 -9.66
CA PRO A 172 -12.11 2.82 -8.78
C PRO A 172 -12.83 4.14 -8.49
N GLU A 173 -13.50 4.72 -9.48
CA GLU A 173 -14.27 5.97 -9.31
C GLU A 173 -15.49 5.80 -8.42
N GLU A 174 -16.22 4.69 -8.55
CA GLU A 174 -17.40 4.43 -7.72
C GLU A 174 -16.99 4.28 -6.26
N LEU A 175 -15.92 3.53 -6.00
CA LEU A 175 -15.38 3.35 -4.64
C LEU A 175 -14.82 4.63 -4.07
N ASP A 176 -14.07 5.40 -4.86
CA ASP A 176 -13.60 6.72 -4.45
C ASP A 176 -14.77 7.63 -4.04
N GLY A 177 -15.84 7.64 -4.85
CA GLY A 177 -17.07 8.37 -4.54
C GLY A 177 -17.68 7.93 -3.21
N TYR A 178 -17.82 6.62 -2.98
CA TYR A 178 -18.35 6.09 -1.72
C TYR A 178 -17.47 6.47 -0.52
N PHE A 179 -16.15 6.34 -0.68
CA PHE A 179 -15.20 6.63 0.38
C PHE A 179 -15.23 8.10 0.78
N ARG A 180 -15.15 9.01 -0.21
CA ARG A 180 -15.18 10.45 0.03
C ARG A 180 -16.49 10.91 0.64
N ALA A 181 -17.63 10.37 0.23
CA ALA A 181 -18.92 10.70 0.84
C ALA A 181 -18.99 10.38 2.34
N VAL A 182 -18.20 9.41 2.83
CA VAL A 182 -18.12 9.06 4.26
C VAL A 182 -17.07 9.89 5.00
N ILE A 183 -15.94 10.20 4.35
CA ILE A 183 -14.80 10.87 5.00
C ILE A 183 -14.92 12.40 4.96
N GLU A 184 -15.46 13.00 3.89
CA GLU A 184 -15.60 14.45 3.74
C GLU A 184 -16.35 15.12 4.91
N PRO A 185 -17.46 14.57 5.43
CA PRO A 185 -18.13 15.15 6.60
C PRO A 185 -17.27 15.16 7.85
N ILE A 186 -16.38 14.18 8.03
CA ILE A 186 -15.47 14.08 9.19
C ILE A 186 -14.41 15.19 9.11
N LEU A 187 -13.95 15.52 7.90
CA LEU A 187 -12.91 16.52 7.67
C LEU A 187 -13.43 17.96 7.61
N ASN A 188 -14.69 18.14 7.19
CA ASN A 188 -15.27 19.46 6.94
C ASN A 188 -16.30 19.89 8.00
N SER A 189 -16.53 19.11 9.06
CA SER A 189 -17.48 19.48 10.12
C SER A 189 -16.90 20.62 10.97
N PRO A 190 -17.52 21.81 10.98
CA PRO A 190 -17.03 22.94 11.76
C PRO A 190 -17.38 22.83 13.26
N HIS A 191 -18.25 21.90 13.66
CA HIS A 191 -18.76 21.76 15.02
C HIS A 191 -19.07 20.30 15.33
N LEU A 192 -18.19 19.64 16.07
CA LEU A 192 -18.58 18.58 17.00
C LEU A 192 -18.67 19.17 18.42
#